data_AF-A0A2D6HIG1-F1
#
_entry.id   AF-A0A2D6HIG1-F1
#
_cell.length_a   1.000
_cell.length_b   1.000
_cell.length_c   1.000
_cell.angle_alpha   90.00
_cell.angle_beta   90.00
_cell.angle_gamma   90.00
#
_symmetry.space_group_name_H-M   'P 1'
#
loop_
_entity.id
_entity.type
_entity.pdbx_description
1 polymer ?
#
loop_
_entity_poly.entity_id
_entity_poly.type
_entity_poly.pdbx_seq_one_letter_code
_entity_poly.pdbx_strand_id
1 'polypeptide(L)'
;MELLSKNAVSGIAWAALALAGCAGAPSAAPPTTLQELAGVLTDLDGATHDVDAALRDGRRVALVFWQTWCESCLREGPALARAAKRLEGEIDFLGVIPGPDEQVDEAEVRRVAASLGLSYPQVRDRDLAWTHALAVEGTPTIVVLGPGREVLYHGHRPPSDWSALSRAATQLLQRELAVMGTQLQLEVLGEDADQLERAMDAAVAELLRVEDLMTDWRPSELMRLNEAAGTGPVEVPAELTEMIARALEIASLTGGAFDPTYAGAGALWDYRSTPPRVPSPTAIEAALEVVGHERVRVDLGASTVALPAGARLGLGGIAKGYGVDRAMAILMEHGVEHALVNAGGDLKALGTKHGELWQIAIRHPRDRERALAVIPISNACVVTSGDYERFFEHEGRRYHHVIDPRTGYPSEGCMSATVVAPDAAYADALATALCVLAPPEGLALVATLARVEALLVDMEGRLHASEALKGALAAGSGG
;
A
#
# COMPACT_ATOMS: atom_id res chain seq x y z
N MET A 1 -16.74 -63.14 -24.10
CA MET A 1 -16.73 -63.12 -25.59
C MET A 1 -15.78 -62.02 -26.00
N GLU A 2 -14.51 -62.32 -26.20
CA GLU A 2 -13.97 -62.77 -27.51
C GLU A 2 -14.26 -61.80 -28.65
N LEU A 3 -13.17 -61.35 -29.32
CA LEU A 3 -13.02 -61.25 -30.79
C LEU A 3 -13.90 -60.17 -31.47
N LEU A 4 -13.47 -59.24 -32.34
CA LEU A 4 -12.47 -59.10 -33.42
C LEU A 4 -12.50 -57.59 -33.80
N SER A 5 -11.59 -56.95 -34.53
CA SER A 5 -10.93 -57.39 -35.76
C SER A 5 -9.65 -56.59 -36.06
N LYS A 6 -8.74 -57.27 -36.75
CA LYS A 6 -7.57 -56.75 -37.47
C LYS A 6 -7.92 -56.59 -38.95
N ASN A 7 -7.21 -55.72 -39.67
CA ASN A 7 -6.77 -55.78 -41.07
C ASN A 7 -5.65 -54.69 -41.18
N ALA A 8 -4.35 -54.88 -41.48
CA ALA A 8 -3.58 -55.79 -42.36
C ALA A 8 -3.94 -55.55 -43.86
N VAL A 9 -3.07 -55.30 -44.86
CA VAL A 9 -1.61 -55.34 -45.10
C VAL A 9 -1.31 -54.53 -46.40
N SER A 10 -0.05 -54.12 -46.62
CA SER A 10 0.73 -54.11 -47.90
C SER A 10 1.42 -52.75 -48.14
N GLY A 11 2.69 -52.61 -48.52
CA GLY A 11 3.75 -53.54 -48.91
C GLY A 11 4.44 -53.04 -50.19
N ILE A 12 5.78 -53.03 -50.19
CA ILE A 12 6.74 -53.01 -51.34
C ILE A 12 7.44 -51.67 -51.66
N ALA A 13 8.78 -51.73 -51.60
CA ALA A 13 9.76 -50.78 -52.13
C ALA A 13 10.22 -51.20 -53.55
N TRP A 14 10.81 -50.28 -54.34
CA TRP A 14 12.07 -50.47 -55.10
C TRP A 14 12.37 -49.28 -56.05
N ALA A 15 13.68 -48.99 -56.17
CA ALA A 15 14.45 -48.42 -57.29
C ALA A 15 14.46 -46.91 -57.60
N ALA A 16 15.69 -46.41 -57.71
CA ALA A 16 16.14 -45.08 -58.08
C ALA A 16 16.24 -44.87 -59.61
N LEU A 17 16.24 -43.60 -60.07
CA LEU A 17 17.09 -43.14 -61.17
C LEU A 17 17.25 -41.61 -61.15
N ALA A 18 18.48 -41.15 -61.39
CA ALA A 18 18.92 -39.76 -61.41
C ALA A 18 18.57 -39.02 -62.72
N LEU A 19 18.55 -37.67 -62.70
CA LEU A 19 19.39 -36.80 -63.53
C LEU A 19 19.07 -35.28 -63.36
N ALA A 20 20.12 -34.55 -62.94
CA ALA A 20 20.65 -33.27 -63.44
C ALA A 20 19.83 -31.95 -63.55
N GLY A 21 20.43 -30.89 -62.95
CA GLY A 21 20.41 -29.47 -63.39
C GLY A 21 19.31 -28.61 -62.77
N CYS A 22 19.53 -27.46 -62.13
CA CYS A 22 20.57 -26.42 -62.26
C CYS A 22 20.80 -25.69 -60.92
N ALA A 23 21.97 -25.05 -60.78
CA ALA A 23 22.41 -24.27 -59.62
C ALA A 23 21.70 -22.90 -59.48
N GLY A 24 21.59 -22.38 -58.23
CA GLY A 24 21.30 -20.95 -57.98
C GLY A 24 20.93 -20.52 -56.54
N ALA A 25 21.92 -20.43 -55.63
CA ALA A 25 22.08 -19.51 -54.47
C ALA A 25 21.07 -19.47 -53.28
N PRO A 26 21.44 -18.81 -52.16
CA PRO A 26 22.11 -19.38 -50.98
C PRO A 26 21.13 -19.88 -49.90
N SER A 27 21.62 -20.78 -49.04
CA SER A 27 20.95 -21.23 -47.81
C SER A 27 20.61 -20.02 -46.93
N ALA A 28 19.33 -19.72 -46.75
CA ALA A 28 18.88 -18.85 -45.66
C ALA A 28 19.39 -19.45 -44.35
N ALA A 29 20.05 -18.63 -43.51
CA ALA A 29 20.29 -19.01 -42.14
C ALA A 29 18.95 -19.39 -41.47
N PRO A 30 18.93 -20.32 -40.51
CA PRO A 30 17.71 -20.57 -39.74
C PRO A 30 17.21 -19.25 -39.13
N PRO A 31 15.89 -19.02 -39.06
CA PRO A 31 15.36 -17.78 -38.52
C PRO A 31 15.84 -17.62 -37.06
N THR A 32 16.55 -16.53 -36.78
CA THR A 32 17.01 -16.17 -35.43
C THR A 32 15.79 -15.92 -34.56
N THR A 33 15.74 -16.54 -33.38
CA THR A 33 14.67 -16.27 -32.42
C THR A 33 14.89 -14.90 -31.76
N LEU A 34 13.83 -14.24 -31.30
CA LEU A 34 13.93 -12.94 -30.62
C LEU A 34 14.91 -12.98 -29.44
N GLN A 35 15.04 -14.11 -28.75
CA GLN A 35 15.93 -14.30 -27.61
C GLN A 35 17.41 -14.40 -27.99
N GLU A 36 17.72 -14.85 -29.21
CA GLU A 36 19.09 -15.04 -29.70
C GLU A 36 19.62 -13.83 -30.48
N LEU A 37 18.73 -12.91 -30.85
CA LEU A 37 19.06 -11.70 -31.62
C LEU A 37 19.89 -10.72 -30.77
N ALA A 38 20.92 -10.11 -31.37
CA ALA A 38 21.65 -9.02 -30.72
C ALA A 38 20.75 -7.78 -30.61
N GLY A 39 20.61 -7.23 -29.39
CA GLY A 39 19.73 -6.09 -29.11
C GLY A 39 20.19 -4.74 -29.65
N VAL A 40 21.13 -4.70 -30.59
CA VAL A 40 21.81 -3.47 -30.98
C VAL A 40 21.37 -3.04 -32.38
N LEU A 41 20.85 -1.82 -32.49
CA LEU A 41 20.41 -1.20 -33.75
C LEU A 41 21.18 0.11 -33.98
N THR A 42 21.53 0.39 -35.24
CA THR A 42 22.23 1.65 -35.61
C THR A 42 21.27 2.57 -36.34
N ASP A 43 21.24 3.83 -35.93
CA ASP A 43 20.43 4.86 -36.57
C ASP A 43 21.05 5.42 -37.85
N LEU A 44 20.27 6.22 -38.56
CA LEU A 44 20.70 6.89 -39.79
C LEU A 44 21.85 7.89 -39.57
N ASP A 45 22.09 8.34 -38.34
CA ASP A 45 23.18 9.26 -38.00
C ASP A 45 24.42 8.52 -37.48
N GLY A 46 24.38 7.18 -37.46
CA GLY A 46 25.46 6.31 -37.04
C GLY A 46 25.54 6.06 -35.54
N ALA A 47 24.58 6.58 -34.75
CA ALA A 47 24.52 6.29 -33.33
C ALA A 47 23.93 4.89 -33.09
N THR A 48 24.44 4.24 -32.04
CA THR A 48 24.06 2.89 -31.67
C THR A 48 23.07 2.93 -30.52
N HIS A 49 21.97 2.17 -30.66
CA HIS A 49 20.88 2.04 -29.71
C HIS A 49 20.85 0.60 -29.20
N ASP A 50 21.19 0.40 -27.94
CA ASP A 50 21.16 -0.90 -27.27
C ASP A 50 19.79 -1.12 -26.61
N VAL A 51 18.92 -1.85 -27.33
CA VAL A 51 17.60 -2.26 -26.87
C VAL A 51 17.73 -3.09 -25.59
N ASP A 52 18.72 -3.98 -25.49
CA ASP A 52 18.86 -4.82 -24.31
C ASP A 52 19.28 -4.04 -23.07
N ALA A 53 20.13 -3.03 -23.24
CA ALA A 53 20.46 -2.13 -22.15
C ALA A 53 19.21 -1.39 -21.66
N ALA A 54 18.40 -0.84 -22.58
CA ALA A 54 17.15 -0.18 -22.20
C ALA A 54 16.20 -1.12 -21.45
N LEU A 55 16.01 -2.34 -21.94
CA LEU A 55 15.14 -3.33 -21.29
C LEU A 55 15.69 -3.78 -19.93
N ARG A 56 17.02 -3.97 -19.78
CA ARG A 56 17.66 -4.28 -18.49
C ARG A 56 17.50 -3.17 -17.45
N ASP A 57 17.43 -1.92 -17.89
CA ASP A 57 17.13 -0.75 -17.03
C ASP A 57 15.64 -0.67 -16.64
N GLY A 58 14.82 -1.68 -16.98
CA GLY A 58 13.40 -1.72 -16.70
C GLY A 58 12.54 -0.87 -17.65
N ARG A 59 13.15 -0.24 -18.66
CA ARG A 59 12.43 0.55 -19.67
C ARG A 59 11.76 -0.35 -20.70
N ARG A 60 10.81 0.21 -21.44
CA ARG A 60 10.17 -0.44 -22.58
C ARG A 60 10.67 0.16 -23.88
N VAL A 61 10.67 -0.64 -24.93
CA VAL A 61 11.08 -0.18 -26.27
C VAL A 61 9.96 -0.43 -27.27
N ALA A 62 9.49 0.62 -27.93
CA ALA A 62 8.55 0.57 -29.04
C ALA A 62 9.31 0.58 -30.37
N LEU A 63 9.34 -0.56 -31.05
CA LEU A 63 9.87 -0.72 -32.40
C LEU A 63 8.76 -0.47 -33.42
N VAL A 64 8.89 0.59 -34.20
CA VAL A 64 7.92 1.00 -35.23
C VAL A 64 8.49 0.67 -36.60
N PHE A 65 8.10 -0.46 -37.17
CA PHE A 65 8.51 -0.86 -38.52
C PHE A 65 7.73 -0.08 -39.56
N TRP A 66 8.42 0.66 -40.44
CA TRP A 66 7.75 1.51 -41.44
C TRP A 66 8.61 1.74 -42.69
N GLN A 67 7.98 2.27 -43.75
CA GLN A 67 8.59 2.53 -45.06
C GLN A 67 8.05 3.84 -45.66
N THR A 68 8.83 4.50 -46.52
CA THR A 68 8.45 5.80 -47.15
C THR A 68 7.29 5.67 -48.13
N TRP A 69 7.15 4.52 -48.78
CA TRP A 69 6.10 4.21 -49.75
C TRP A 69 4.82 3.62 -49.12
N CYS A 70 4.81 3.40 -47.81
CA CYS A 70 3.72 2.77 -47.09
C CYS A 70 2.63 3.80 -46.72
N GLU A 71 1.50 3.80 -47.42
CA GLU A 71 0.41 4.77 -47.20
C GLU A 71 -0.11 4.76 -45.75
N SER A 72 -0.27 3.56 -45.17
CA SER A 72 -0.70 3.41 -43.77
C SER A 72 0.32 3.99 -42.79
N CYS A 73 1.63 3.89 -43.09
CA CYS A 73 2.68 4.47 -42.28
C CYS A 73 2.62 6.00 -42.29
N LEU A 74 2.40 6.58 -43.47
CA LEU A 74 2.21 8.03 -43.62
C LEU A 74 0.95 8.52 -42.88
N ARG A 75 -0.09 7.70 -42.84
CA ARG A 75 -1.36 8.01 -42.14
C ARG A 75 -1.23 7.96 -40.62
N GLU A 76 -0.59 6.93 -40.09
CA GLU A 76 -0.46 6.70 -38.65
C GLU A 76 0.73 7.46 -38.02
N GLY A 77 1.73 7.85 -38.83
CA GLY A 77 2.96 8.53 -38.40
C GLY A 77 2.75 9.72 -37.46
N PRO A 78 1.85 10.67 -37.76
CA PRO A 78 1.60 11.81 -36.86
C PRO A 78 1.03 11.40 -35.49
N ALA A 79 0.27 10.31 -35.41
CA ALA A 79 -0.23 9.79 -34.13
C ALA A 79 0.90 9.16 -33.31
N LEU A 80 1.81 8.43 -33.97
CA LEU A 80 3.00 7.85 -33.35
C LEU A 80 3.97 8.94 -32.88
N ALA A 81 4.18 10.01 -33.65
CA ALA A 81 4.96 11.17 -33.22
C ALA A 81 4.43 11.80 -31.92
N ARG A 82 3.11 11.99 -31.83
CA ARG A 82 2.46 12.50 -30.61
C ARG A 82 2.60 11.54 -29.44
N ALA A 83 2.48 10.24 -29.68
CA ALA A 83 2.64 9.21 -28.65
C ALA A 83 4.07 9.22 -28.10
N ALA A 84 5.08 9.19 -28.96
CA ALA A 84 6.49 9.20 -28.56
C ALA A 84 6.84 10.42 -27.71
N LYS A 85 6.38 11.62 -28.10
CA LYS A 85 6.59 12.84 -27.31
C LYS A 85 5.88 12.80 -25.95
N ARG A 86 4.70 12.19 -25.88
CA ARG A 86 3.93 12.10 -24.62
C ARG A 86 4.53 11.09 -23.65
N LEU A 87 5.19 10.05 -24.16
CA LEU A 87 5.71 8.90 -23.41
C LEU A 87 7.23 8.95 -23.25
N GLU A 88 7.83 10.12 -23.50
CA GLU A 88 9.27 10.34 -23.36
C GLU A 88 9.71 10.02 -21.92
N GLY A 89 10.66 9.11 -21.77
CA GLY A 89 11.11 8.59 -20.47
C GLY A 89 10.34 7.36 -19.96
N GLU A 90 9.17 7.05 -20.51
CA GLU A 90 8.39 5.85 -20.16
C GLU A 90 8.57 4.71 -21.19
N ILE A 91 8.58 5.05 -22.48
CA ILE A 91 8.79 4.12 -23.60
C ILE A 91 9.77 4.76 -24.58
N ASP A 92 10.87 4.06 -24.88
CA ASP A 92 11.81 4.47 -25.91
C ASP A 92 11.27 4.06 -27.29
N PHE A 93 11.08 5.02 -28.20
CA PHE A 93 10.63 4.74 -29.56
C PHE A 93 11.83 4.61 -30.50
N LEU A 94 11.80 3.63 -31.40
CA LEU A 94 12.73 3.48 -32.51
C LEU A 94 11.94 3.21 -33.79
N GLY A 95 12.17 4.02 -34.83
CA GLY A 95 11.59 3.78 -36.15
C GLY A 95 12.47 2.81 -36.92
N VAL A 96 12.01 1.59 -37.15
CA VAL A 96 12.79 0.53 -37.82
C VAL A 96 12.50 0.53 -39.32
N ILE A 97 13.54 0.68 -40.13
CA ILE A 97 13.45 0.67 -41.58
C ILE A 97 14.06 -0.64 -42.08
N PRO A 98 13.21 -1.63 -42.44
CA PRO A 98 13.68 -2.94 -42.86
C PRO A 98 14.18 -2.94 -44.29
N GLY A 99 15.18 -3.77 -44.57
CA GLY A 99 15.63 -4.09 -45.91
C GLY A 99 17.07 -3.66 -46.18
N PRO A 100 17.71 -4.28 -47.18
CA PRO A 100 19.11 -4.06 -47.51
C PRO A 100 19.34 -2.65 -48.04
N ASP A 101 20.61 -2.21 -48.04
CA ASP A 101 20.96 -0.82 -48.35
C ASP A 101 20.61 -0.42 -49.80
N GLU A 102 20.54 -1.36 -50.74
CA GLU A 102 20.14 -1.06 -52.12
C GLU A 102 18.64 -0.73 -52.27
N GLN A 103 17.82 -1.03 -51.26
CA GLN A 103 16.37 -0.84 -51.30
C GLN A 103 15.89 0.39 -50.54
N VAL A 104 16.78 1.06 -49.81
CA VAL A 104 16.41 2.13 -48.88
C VAL A 104 17.19 3.41 -49.18
N ASP A 105 16.48 4.44 -49.64
CA ASP A 105 17.01 5.80 -49.71
C ASP A 105 16.92 6.45 -48.32
N GLU A 106 18.02 6.39 -47.55
CA GLU A 106 18.06 6.99 -46.21
C GLU A 106 17.82 8.51 -46.22
N ALA A 107 18.15 9.21 -47.31
CA ALA A 107 17.87 10.64 -47.41
C ALA A 107 16.36 10.88 -47.57
N GLU A 108 15.66 10.00 -48.29
CA GLU A 108 14.20 10.02 -48.36
C GLU A 108 13.57 9.69 -47.00
N VAL A 109 14.05 8.65 -46.31
CA VAL A 109 13.57 8.30 -44.96
C VAL A 109 13.65 9.50 -44.02
N ARG A 110 14.80 10.20 -43.97
CA ARG A 110 14.98 11.40 -43.14
C ARG A 110 13.96 12.49 -43.48
N ARG A 111 13.75 12.77 -44.79
CA ARG A 111 12.77 13.78 -45.24
C ARG A 111 11.35 13.42 -44.82
N VAL A 112 10.94 12.16 -45.03
CA VAL A 112 9.59 11.71 -44.72
C VAL A 112 9.37 11.67 -43.21
N ALA A 113 10.31 11.13 -42.43
CA ALA A 113 10.24 11.11 -40.96
C ALA A 113 10.07 12.52 -40.38
N ALA A 114 10.87 13.48 -40.87
CA ALA A 114 10.75 14.88 -40.48
C ALA A 114 9.38 15.47 -40.83
N SER A 115 8.85 15.16 -42.02
CA SER A 115 7.52 15.65 -42.44
C SER A 115 6.36 15.10 -41.59
N LEU A 116 6.52 13.90 -41.04
CA LEU A 116 5.55 13.25 -40.15
C LEU A 116 5.72 13.66 -38.68
N GLY A 117 6.79 14.41 -38.36
CA GLY A 117 7.13 14.81 -37.00
C GLY A 117 7.70 13.69 -36.13
N LEU A 118 8.26 12.62 -36.72
CA LEU A 118 8.88 11.53 -35.98
C LEU A 118 10.20 12.02 -35.36
N SER A 119 10.17 12.37 -34.08
CA SER A 119 11.32 12.90 -33.35
C SER A 119 12.26 11.83 -32.77
N TYR A 120 11.84 10.56 -32.80
CA TYR A 120 12.61 9.43 -32.31
C TYR A 120 13.61 8.91 -33.37
N PRO A 121 14.70 8.25 -32.95
CA PRO A 121 15.72 7.73 -33.87
C PRO A 121 15.15 6.79 -34.92
N GLN A 122 15.66 6.91 -36.14
CA GLN A 122 15.32 6.03 -37.26
C GLN A 122 16.48 5.04 -37.47
N VAL A 123 16.24 3.75 -37.29
CA VAL A 123 17.23 2.68 -37.28
C VAL A 123 17.07 1.71 -38.45
N ARG A 124 18.17 1.06 -38.84
CA ARG A 124 18.22 0.16 -40.01
C ARG A 124 18.22 -1.31 -39.56
N ASP A 125 17.29 -2.09 -40.11
CA ASP A 125 17.27 -3.56 -40.01
C ASP A 125 17.69 -4.14 -41.36
N ARG A 126 19.00 -4.09 -41.64
CA ARG A 126 19.60 -4.33 -42.96
C ARG A 126 19.45 -5.77 -43.44
N ASP A 127 19.63 -6.72 -42.53
CA ASP A 127 19.58 -8.16 -42.78
C ASP A 127 18.20 -8.77 -42.45
N LEU A 128 17.22 -7.92 -42.13
CA LEU A 128 15.86 -8.30 -41.74
C LEU A 128 15.83 -9.18 -40.47
N ALA A 129 16.88 -9.16 -39.64
CA ALA A 129 16.95 -10.02 -38.48
C ALA A 129 15.86 -9.68 -37.45
N TRP A 130 15.60 -8.40 -37.18
CA TRP A 130 14.50 -7.98 -36.30
C TRP A 130 13.14 -8.24 -36.92
N THR A 131 13.00 -7.97 -38.22
CA THR A 131 11.79 -8.22 -39.00
C THR A 131 11.37 -9.69 -38.90
N HIS A 132 12.33 -10.62 -39.08
CA HIS A 132 12.07 -12.06 -38.98
C HIS A 132 11.82 -12.51 -37.53
N ALA A 133 12.65 -12.07 -36.58
CA ALA A 133 12.53 -12.47 -35.18
C ALA A 133 11.20 -12.04 -34.54
N LEU A 134 10.61 -10.94 -35.01
CA LEU A 134 9.33 -10.40 -34.54
C LEU A 134 8.15 -10.75 -35.44
N ALA A 135 8.33 -11.62 -36.43
CA ALA A 135 7.29 -12.01 -37.38
C ALA A 135 6.55 -10.80 -37.99
N VAL A 136 7.31 -9.81 -38.47
CA VAL A 136 6.76 -8.61 -39.11
C VAL A 136 6.35 -8.95 -40.54
N GLU A 137 5.04 -9.08 -40.78
CA GLU A 137 4.48 -9.45 -42.09
C GLU A 137 4.16 -8.25 -43.00
N GLY A 138 4.30 -7.02 -42.50
CA GLY A 138 4.02 -5.81 -43.26
C GLY A 138 4.30 -4.53 -42.48
N THR A 139 4.12 -3.38 -43.13
CA THR A 139 4.29 -2.06 -42.50
C THR A 139 3.01 -1.22 -42.60
N PRO A 140 2.66 -0.41 -41.57
CA PRO A 140 3.40 -0.30 -40.32
C PRO A 140 3.17 -1.55 -39.45
N THR A 141 4.17 -1.93 -38.66
CA THR A 141 4.00 -2.87 -37.55
C THR A 141 4.64 -2.24 -36.33
N ILE A 142 3.90 -2.17 -35.24
CA ILE A 142 4.34 -1.62 -33.96
C ILE A 142 4.51 -2.81 -33.02
N VAL A 143 5.71 -2.95 -32.47
CA VAL A 143 6.02 -3.94 -31.44
C VAL A 143 6.48 -3.20 -30.20
N VAL A 144 5.91 -3.51 -29.03
CA VAL A 144 6.39 -2.98 -27.75
C VAL A 144 6.99 -4.13 -26.95
N LEU A 145 8.26 -3.98 -26.56
CA LEU A 145 9.01 -4.95 -25.76
C LEU A 145 9.06 -4.51 -24.30
N GLY A 146 8.87 -5.47 -23.41
CA GLY A 146 9.04 -5.30 -21.96
C GLY A 146 10.41 -5.77 -21.46
N PRO A 147 10.72 -5.56 -20.16
CA PRO A 147 12.06 -5.76 -19.59
C PRO A 147 12.66 -7.16 -19.79
N GLY A 148 11.83 -8.20 -19.90
CA GLY A 148 12.25 -9.58 -20.15
C GLY A 148 12.31 -9.98 -21.63
N ARG A 149 12.30 -9.01 -22.57
CA ARG A 149 12.10 -9.21 -24.02
C ARG A 149 10.75 -9.83 -24.39
N GLU A 150 9.77 -9.82 -23.49
CA GLU A 150 8.42 -10.21 -23.82
C GLU A 150 7.76 -9.17 -24.72
N VAL A 151 6.97 -9.65 -25.69
CA VAL A 151 6.19 -8.78 -26.57
C VAL A 151 4.91 -8.37 -25.84
N LEU A 152 4.85 -7.12 -25.39
CA LEU A 152 3.68 -6.53 -24.71
C LEU A 152 2.60 -6.08 -25.70
N TYR A 153 3.02 -5.73 -26.93
CA TYR A 153 2.11 -5.35 -28.01
C TYR A 153 2.71 -5.74 -29.36
N HIS A 154 1.86 -6.21 -30.28
CA HIS A 154 2.18 -6.43 -31.69
C HIS A 154 0.96 -6.11 -32.53
N GLY A 155 1.07 -5.17 -33.47
CA GLY A 155 -0.05 -4.81 -34.33
C GLY A 155 0.27 -3.79 -35.41
N HIS A 156 -0.61 -3.71 -36.41
CA HIS A 156 -0.47 -2.79 -37.56
C HIS A 156 -1.00 -1.37 -37.32
N ARG A 157 -1.47 -1.07 -36.10
CA ARG A 157 -1.97 0.25 -35.72
C ARG A 157 -1.38 0.65 -34.37
N PRO A 158 -1.30 1.94 -34.04
CA PRO A 158 -0.94 2.37 -32.70
C PRO A 158 -1.93 1.78 -31.66
N PRO A 159 -1.46 1.30 -30.49
CA PRO A 159 -2.30 0.96 -29.36
C PRO A 159 -3.30 2.08 -29.04
N SER A 160 -4.53 1.70 -28.71
CA SER A 160 -5.54 2.66 -28.23
C SER A 160 -5.22 3.17 -26.83
N ASP A 161 -4.54 2.36 -26.02
CA ASP A 161 -4.10 2.70 -24.67
C ASP A 161 -2.62 2.40 -24.49
N TRP A 162 -1.80 3.46 -24.58
CA TRP A 162 -0.36 3.38 -24.34
C TRP A 162 -0.01 3.29 -22.85
N SER A 163 -0.91 3.70 -21.94
CA SER A 163 -0.60 3.74 -20.50
C SER A 163 -0.53 2.35 -19.90
N ALA A 164 -1.36 1.42 -20.39
CA ALA A 164 -1.28 -0.01 -20.05
C ALA A 164 0.06 -0.62 -20.47
N LEU A 165 0.73 -0.03 -21.47
CA LEU A 165 2.01 -0.50 -21.99
C LEU A 165 3.20 0.21 -21.37
N SER A 166 3.04 1.36 -20.68
CA SER A 166 4.14 2.23 -20.22
C SER A 166 4.57 1.99 -18.77
N ARG A 167 3.66 1.52 -17.90
CA ARG A 167 3.95 1.29 -16.48
C ARG A 167 4.64 -0.05 -16.23
N ALA A 168 5.73 -0.06 -15.46
CA ALA A 168 6.11 -1.28 -14.75
C ALA A 168 4.88 -1.66 -13.94
N ALA A 169 4.43 -2.91 -14.03
CA ALA A 169 3.19 -3.30 -13.37
C ALA A 169 3.33 -2.92 -11.89
N THR A 170 2.54 -1.93 -11.44
CA THR A 170 2.57 -1.50 -10.04
C THR A 170 2.24 -2.71 -9.20
N GLN A 171 3.22 -3.19 -8.45
CA GLN A 171 3.11 -4.38 -7.64
C GLN A 171 2.45 -3.99 -6.33
N LEU A 172 1.48 -4.79 -5.90
CA LEU A 172 0.89 -4.71 -4.57
C LEU A 172 1.51 -5.82 -3.73
N LEU A 173 2.33 -5.46 -2.75
CA LEU A 173 2.85 -6.39 -1.77
C LEU A 173 2.05 -6.26 -0.49
N GLN A 174 1.73 -7.39 0.12
CA GLN A 174 0.93 -7.47 1.34
C GLN A 174 1.61 -8.36 2.35
N ARG A 175 1.57 -7.95 3.63
CA ARG A 175 2.03 -8.76 4.75
C ARG A 175 1.01 -8.70 5.88
N GLU A 176 0.80 -9.86 6.49
CA GLU A 176 -0.03 -10.02 7.67
C GLU A 176 0.75 -10.76 8.75
N LEU A 177 0.76 -10.22 9.97
CA LEU A 177 1.46 -10.79 11.11
C LEU A 177 0.92 -10.26 12.43
N ALA A 178 1.21 -10.95 13.54
CA ALA A 178 0.83 -10.49 14.87
C ALA A 178 1.88 -9.54 15.44
N VAL A 179 1.47 -8.32 15.81
CA VAL A 179 2.31 -7.28 16.43
C VAL A 179 1.44 -6.44 17.38
N MET A 180 1.99 -5.92 18.47
CA MET A 180 1.27 -5.08 19.45
C MET A 180 -0.02 -5.72 20.01
N GLY A 181 -0.03 -7.05 20.13
CA GLY A 181 -1.19 -7.80 20.62
C GLY A 181 -2.40 -7.79 19.67
N THR A 182 -2.19 -7.53 18.38
CA THR A 182 -3.22 -7.54 17.33
C THR A 182 -2.66 -8.05 15.99
N GLN A 183 -3.50 -8.13 14.96
CA GLN A 183 -3.10 -8.42 13.59
C GLN A 183 -2.72 -7.12 12.88
N LEU A 184 -1.50 -7.09 12.35
CA LEU A 184 -1.02 -6.08 11.40
C LEU A 184 -1.41 -6.50 9.99
N GLN A 185 -1.92 -5.55 9.21
CA GLN A 185 -2.04 -5.62 7.75
C GLN A 185 -1.23 -4.48 7.16
N LEU A 186 -0.23 -4.83 6.34
CA LEU A 186 0.63 -3.89 5.66
C LEU A 186 0.48 -4.10 4.16
N GLU A 187 0.06 -3.05 3.44
CA GLU A 187 0.01 -3.02 1.98
C GLU A 187 0.94 -1.93 1.46
N VAL A 188 1.77 -2.24 0.47
CA VAL A 188 2.61 -1.26 -0.21
C VAL A 188 2.50 -1.44 -1.72
N LEU A 189 2.48 -0.31 -2.45
CA LEU A 189 2.42 -0.30 -3.90
C LEU A 189 3.63 0.43 -4.49
N GLY A 190 4.24 -0.16 -5.51
CA GLY A 190 5.39 0.41 -6.20
C GLY A 190 5.89 -0.47 -7.34
N GLU A 191 6.94 -0.03 -8.02
CA GLU A 191 7.47 -0.73 -9.21
C GLU A 191 8.59 -1.72 -8.85
N ASP A 192 9.40 -1.40 -7.83
CA ASP A 192 10.55 -2.19 -7.36
C ASP A 192 10.16 -3.06 -6.14
N ALA A 193 9.83 -4.33 -6.40
CA ALA A 193 9.44 -5.28 -5.34
C ALA A 193 10.53 -5.45 -4.25
N ASP A 194 11.81 -5.45 -4.61
CA ASP A 194 12.88 -5.66 -3.64
C ASP A 194 13.01 -4.45 -2.69
N GLN A 195 12.81 -3.23 -3.20
CA GLN A 195 12.73 -2.02 -2.38
C GLN A 195 11.50 -2.05 -1.46
N LEU A 196 10.35 -2.46 -1.98
CA LEU A 196 9.12 -2.61 -1.18
C LEU A 196 9.29 -3.63 -0.04
N GLU A 197 9.86 -4.81 -0.30
CA GLU A 197 10.11 -5.83 0.74
C GLU A 197 11.03 -5.30 1.84
N ARG A 198 12.12 -4.60 1.48
CA ARG A 198 13.03 -3.97 2.46
C ARG A 198 12.31 -2.92 3.31
N ALA A 199 11.46 -2.10 2.68
CA ALA A 199 10.67 -1.08 3.38
C ALA A 199 9.69 -1.73 4.37
N MET A 200 9.03 -2.82 3.96
CA MET A 200 8.12 -3.56 4.83
C MET A 200 8.85 -4.23 6.01
N ASP A 201 10.04 -4.79 5.79
CA ASP A 201 10.89 -5.35 6.86
C ASP A 201 11.24 -4.28 7.90
N ALA A 202 11.69 -3.12 7.43
CA ALA A 202 12.04 -1.99 8.29
C ALA A 202 10.82 -1.47 9.08
N ALA A 203 9.65 -1.35 8.44
CA ALA A 203 8.43 -0.90 9.09
C ALA A 203 7.94 -1.89 10.17
N VAL A 204 8.03 -3.20 9.91
CA VAL A 204 7.72 -4.24 10.90
C VAL A 204 8.70 -4.20 12.07
N ALA A 205 10.00 -4.05 11.80
CA ALA A 205 11.01 -3.94 12.85
C ALA A 205 10.76 -2.70 13.75
N GLU A 206 10.35 -1.58 13.17
CA GLU A 206 10.02 -0.37 13.93
C GLU A 206 8.78 -0.57 14.82
N LEU A 207 7.74 -1.24 14.33
CA LEU A 207 6.57 -1.59 15.15
C LEU A 207 6.96 -2.45 16.36
N LEU A 208 7.80 -3.47 16.15
CA LEU A 208 8.27 -4.33 17.23
C LEU A 208 9.11 -3.56 18.25
N ARG A 209 9.98 -2.64 17.79
CA ARG A 209 10.78 -1.77 18.67
C ARG A 209 9.90 -0.86 19.53
N VAL A 210 8.88 -0.25 18.93
CA VAL A 210 7.90 0.59 19.64
C VAL A 210 7.12 -0.25 20.66
N GLU A 211 6.70 -1.47 20.29
CA GLU A 211 6.04 -2.38 21.23
C GLU A 211 6.91 -2.69 22.43
N ASP A 212 8.17 -3.06 22.23
CA ASP A 212 9.10 -3.39 23.31
C ASP A 212 9.42 -2.18 24.21
N LEU A 213 9.28 -0.95 23.71
CA LEU A 213 9.43 0.27 24.50
C LEU A 213 8.21 0.54 25.40
N MET A 214 7.00 0.28 24.91
CA MET A 214 5.74 0.81 25.49
C MET A 214 4.76 -0.26 25.99
N THR A 215 5.05 -1.55 25.83
CA THR A 215 4.16 -2.63 26.29
C THR A 215 4.05 -2.68 27.81
N ASP A 216 2.87 -3.01 28.34
CA ASP A 216 2.61 -3.17 29.78
C ASP A 216 2.35 -4.63 30.20
N TRP A 217 2.49 -5.60 29.27
CA TRP A 217 2.29 -7.04 29.52
C TRP A 217 3.57 -7.89 29.37
N ARG A 218 4.69 -7.27 29.00
CA ARG A 218 6.04 -7.87 28.95
C ARG A 218 7.06 -6.87 29.53
N PRO A 219 8.21 -7.34 30.06
CA PRO A 219 9.26 -6.43 30.52
C PRO A 219 9.61 -5.38 29.45
N SER A 220 9.55 -4.11 29.84
CA SER A 220 9.73 -2.94 28.97
C SER A 220 10.20 -1.75 29.80
N GLU A 221 10.56 -0.66 29.13
CA GLU A 221 10.89 0.61 29.80
C GLU A 221 9.67 1.22 30.50
N LEU A 222 8.46 1.07 29.93
CA LEU A 222 7.22 1.47 30.60
C LEU A 222 6.98 0.65 31.88
N MET A 223 7.21 -0.66 31.85
CA MET A 223 7.09 -1.50 33.04
C MET A 223 8.10 -1.13 34.12
N ARG A 224 9.36 -0.86 33.73
CA ARG A 224 10.41 -0.40 34.65
C ARG A 224 10.03 0.92 35.33
N LEU A 225 9.46 1.85 34.58
CA LEU A 225 8.94 3.11 35.12
C LEU A 225 7.79 2.87 36.11
N ASN A 226 6.84 1.99 35.78
CA ASN A 226 5.72 1.64 36.66
C ASN A 226 6.17 0.98 37.98
N GLU A 227 7.20 0.14 37.93
CA GLU A 227 7.77 -0.51 39.12
C GLU A 227 8.49 0.48 40.05
N ALA A 228 9.01 1.59 39.51
CA ALA A 228 9.67 2.65 40.25
C ALA A 228 8.70 3.74 40.76
N ALA A 229 7.39 3.52 40.65
CA ALA A 229 6.40 4.48 41.12
C ALA A 229 6.58 4.84 42.62
N GLY A 230 6.62 6.13 42.93
CA GLY A 230 6.84 6.64 44.29
C GLY A 230 8.30 6.81 44.70
N THR A 231 9.29 6.44 43.87
CA THR A 231 10.72 6.60 44.23
C THR A 231 11.33 7.94 43.81
N GLY A 232 10.55 8.82 43.18
CA GLY A 232 11.01 10.10 42.62
C GLY A 232 11.11 10.07 41.08
N PRO A 233 11.77 11.06 40.46
CA PRO A 233 12.01 11.08 39.02
C PRO A 233 12.87 9.90 38.56
N VAL A 234 12.46 9.25 37.48
CA VAL A 234 13.12 8.10 36.86
C VAL A 234 13.50 8.48 35.44
N GLU A 235 14.77 8.29 35.09
CA GLU A 235 15.24 8.46 33.71
C GLU A 235 14.68 7.34 32.83
N VAL A 236 14.11 7.72 31.69
CA VAL A 236 13.57 6.82 30.66
C VAL A 236 13.96 7.33 29.27
N PRO A 237 13.90 6.51 28.20
CA PRO A 237 14.22 6.99 26.86
C PRO A 237 13.42 8.24 26.48
N ALA A 238 14.05 9.16 25.75
CA ALA A 238 13.43 10.43 25.34
C ALA A 238 12.10 10.21 24.59
N GLU A 239 12.06 9.24 23.68
CA GLU A 239 10.84 8.86 22.94
C GLU A 239 9.69 8.43 23.86
N LEU A 240 9.98 7.65 24.91
CA LEU A 240 8.97 7.27 25.90
C LEU A 240 8.53 8.47 26.73
N THR A 241 9.45 9.36 27.09
CA THR A 241 9.15 10.61 27.82
C THR A 241 8.21 11.50 27.00
N GLU A 242 8.49 11.68 25.71
CA GLU A 242 7.67 12.44 24.76
C GLU A 242 6.28 11.83 24.61
N MET A 243 6.19 10.51 24.49
CA MET A 243 4.90 9.82 24.37
C MET A 243 4.06 9.90 25.64
N ILE A 244 4.69 9.85 26.82
CA ILE A 244 3.99 10.06 28.10
C ILE A 244 3.49 11.50 28.17
N ALA A 245 4.34 12.50 27.86
CA ALA A 245 3.92 13.91 27.84
C ALA A 245 2.72 14.12 26.92
N ARG A 246 2.78 13.56 25.71
CA ARG A 246 1.69 13.61 24.74
C ARG A 246 0.40 12.96 25.25
N ALA A 247 0.49 11.80 25.89
CA ALA A 247 -0.68 11.13 26.47
C ALA A 247 -1.31 11.97 27.60
N LEU A 248 -0.49 12.64 28.42
CA LEU A 248 -0.98 13.53 29.49
C LEU A 248 -1.65 14.79 28.92
N GLU A 249 -1.13 15.37 27.83
CA GLU A 249 -1.77 16.49 27.13
C GLU A 249 -3.15 16.12 26.62
N ILE A 250 -3.30 14.93 26.01
CA ILE A 250 -4.59 14.43 25.55
C ILE A 250 -5.53 14.14 26.72
N ALA A 251 -5.00 13.63 27.84
CA ALA A 251 -5.80 13.44 29.04
C ALA A 251 -6.36 14.77 29.57
N SER A 252 -5.55 15.82 29.61
CA SER A 252 -6.02 17.17 29.97
C SER A 252 -7.03 17.73 28.96
N LEU A 253 -6.79 17.57 27.66
CA LEU A 253 -7.69 18.01 26.59
C LEU A 253 -9.08 17.35 26.68
N THR A 254 -9.12 16.08 27.07
CA THR A 254 -10.35 15.27 27.15
C THR A 254 -11.00 15.31 28.53
N GLY A 255 -10.46 16.10 29.48
CA GLY A 255 -10.96 16.16 30.85
C GLY A 255 -10.87 14.83 31.60
N GLY A 256 -9.87 14.00 31.27
CA GLY A 256 -9.67 12.67 31.86
C GLY A 256 -10.55 11.56 31.26
N ALA A 257 -11.29 11.82 30.18
CA ALA A 257 -12.02 10.76 29.46
C ALA A 257 -11.05 9.75 28.81
N PHE A 258 -9.88 10.22 28.37
CA PHE A 258 -8.69 9.39 28.21
C PHE A 258 -7.75 9.72 29.38
N ASP A 259 -7.21 8.72 30.06
CA ASP A 259 -6.20 8.93 31.10
C ASP A 259 -5.18 7.78 31.11
N PRO A 260 -3.89 8.04 30.79
CA PRO A 260 -2.89 6.98 30.73
C PRO A 260 -2.55 6.42 32.13
N THR A 261 -2.96 7.06 33.23
CA THR A 261 -2.75 6.56 34.60
C THR A 261 -3.78 5.51 35.02
N TYR A 262 -4.75 5.19 34.16
CA TYR A 262 -5.80 4.21 34.44
C TYR A 262 -5.29 2.76 34.57
N ALA A 263 -4.08 2.45 34.09
CA ALA A 263 -3.60 1.07 33.96
C ALA A 263 -3.69 0.22 35.24
N GLY A 264 -3.51 0.84 36.42
CA GLY A 264 -3.67 0.16 37.71
C GLY A 264 -5.10 -0.32 37.96
N ALA A 265 -6.10 0.53 37.68
CA ALA A 265 -7.51 0.17 37.77
C ALA A 265 -7.94 -0.76 36.62
N GLY A 266 -7.36 -0.59 35.43
CA GLY A 266 -7.57 -1.46 34.28
C GLY A 266 -7.18 -2.91 34.53
N ALA A 267 -6.10 -3.13 35.29
CA ALA A 267 -5.64 -4.47 35.65
C ALA A 267 -6.64 -5.26 36.51
N LEU A 268 -7.62 -4.61 37.15
CA LEU A 268 -8.70 -5.30 37.86
C LEU A 268 -9.64 -6.03 36.89
N TRP A 269 -9.79 -5.52 35.67
CA TRP A 269 -10.65 -6.08 34.64
C TRP A 269 -9.90 -7.13 33.82
N ASP A 270 -9.86 -8.37 34.31
CA ASP A 270 -9.24 -9.48 33.60
C ASP A 270 -10.21 -10.18 32.63
N TYR A 271 -10.21 -9.73 31.38
CA TYR A 271 -11.01 -10.31 30.28
C TYR A 271 -10.55 -11.72 29.86
N ARG A 272 -9.42 -12.23 30.37
CA ARG A 272 -8.94 -13.60 30.13
C ARG A 272 -9.33 -14.56 31.26
N SER A 273 -9.82 -14.04 32.38
CA SER A 273 -10.21 -14.85 33.52
C SER A 273 -11.38 -15.79 33.19
N THR A 274 -11.30 -17.03 33.68
CA THR A 274 -12.36 -18.04 33.53
C THR A 274 -12.69 -18.65 34.91
N PRO A 275 -13.90 -18.44 35.47
CA PRO A 275 -14.99 -17.61 34.94
C PRO A 275 -14.64 -16.11 34.97
N PRO A 276 -15.26 -15.29 34.11
CA PRO A 276 -15.08 -13.84 34.13
C PRO A 276 -15.49 -13.27 35.49
N ARG A 277 -14.71 -12.31 35.99
CA ARG A 277 -14.93 -11.69 37.30
C ARG A 277 -15.18 -10.20 37.16
N VAL A 278 -16.29 -9.75 37.75
CA VAL A 278 -16.52 -8.32 37.99
C VAL A 278 -15.75 -7.93 39.25
N PRO A 279 -14.87 -6.91 39.21
CA PRO A 279 -14.16 -6.43 40.40
C PRO A 279 -15.13 -5.93 41.48
N SER A 280 -14.74 -6.04 42.75
CA SER A 280 -15.58 -5.49 43.83
C SER A 280 -15.56 -3.95 43.79
N PRO A 281 -16.66 -3.28 44.16
CA PRO A 281 -16.69 -1.81 44.22
C PRO A 281 -15.56 -1.22 45.06
N THR A 282 -15.27 -1.82 46.21
CA THR A 282 -14.16 -1.39 47.10
C THR A 282 -12.79 -1.52 46.44
N ALA A 283 -12.56 -2.55 45.60
CA ALA A 283 -11.30 -2.68 44.86
C ALA A 283 -11.18 -1.60 43.78
N ILE A 284 -12.28 -1.27 43.10
CA ILE A 284 -12.33 -0.19 42.09
C ILE A 284 -12.07 1.16 42.76
N GLU A 285 -12.77 1.47 43.85
CA GLU A 285 -12.58 2.71 44.62
C GLU A 285 -11.12 2.88 45.07
N ALA A 286 -10.51 1.84 45.63
CA ALA A 286 -9.11 1.86 46.04
C ALA A 286 -8.14 2.08 44.85
N ALA A 287 -8.43 1.48 43.69
CA ALA A 287 -7.60 1.68 42.51
C ALA A 287 -7.75 3.08 41.89
N LEU A 288 -8.92 3.72 42.02
CA LEU A 288 -9.14 5.08 41.54
C LEU A 288 -8.42 6.14 42.37
N GLU A 289 -8.06 5.87 43.63
CA GLU A 289 -7.33 6.83 44.48
C GLU A 289 -5.98 7.26 43.87
N VAL A 290 -5.36 6.38 43.07
CA VAL A 290 -4.06 6.61 42.43
C VAL A 290 -4.16 7.01 40.95
N VAL A 291 -5.37 7.04 40.37
CA VAL A 291 -5.61 7.55 39.01
C VAL A 291 -5.65 9.08 39.05
N GLY A 292 -5.01 9.71 38.05
CA GLY A 292 -4.95 11.16 37.89
C GLY A 292 -3.72 11.59 37.10
N HIS A 293 -3.89 11.84 35.81
CA HIS A 293 -2.82 12.33 34.92
C HIS A 293 -2.15 13.61 35.43
N GLU A 294 -2.86 14.48 36.16
CA GLU A 294 -2.33 15.73 36.72
C GLU A 294 -1.22 15.52 37.77
N ARG A 295 -1.08 14.30 38.28
CA ARG A 295 -0.10 13.94 39.32
C ARG A 295 1.21 13.41 38.75
N VAL A 296 1.24 13.12 37.44
CA VAL A 296 2.45 12.68 36.75
C VAL A 296 3.29 13.90 36.40
N ARG A 297 4.58 13.85 36.73
CA ARG A 297 5.52 14.91 36.37
C ARG A 297 6.47 14.41 35.30
N VAL A 298 6.59 15.18 34.22
CA VAL A 298 7.47 14.87 33.10
C VAL A 298 8.45 16.03 32.91
N ASP A 299 9.73 15.69 32.77
CA ASP A 299 10.78 16.62 32.36
C ASP A 299 11.37 16.13 31.03
N LEU A 300 11.00 16.80 29.94
CA LEU A 300 11.49 16.47 28.59
C LEU A 300 12.99 16.77 28.44
N GLY A 301 13.50 17.81 29.09
CA GLY A 301 14.91 18.20 28.99
C GLY A 301 15.84 17.21 29.68
N ALA A 302 15.39 16.65 30.80
CA ALA A 302 16.11 15.61 31.54
C ALA A 302 15.73 14.17 31.14
N SER A 303 14.70 13.99 30.29
CA SER A 303 14.11 12.67 29.98
C SER A 303 13.74 11.88 31.24
N THR A 304 13.05 12.55 32.18
CA THR A 304 12.62 11.93 33.44
C THR A 304 11.11 11.98 33.63
N VAL A 305 10.56 10.94 34.25
CA VAL A 305 9.16 10.84 34.64
C VAL A 305 9.06 10.46 36.12
N ALA A 306 8.22 11.16 36.88
CA ALA A 306 7.93 10.84 38.27
C ALA A 306 6.46 10.43 38.43
N LEU A 307 6.24 9.22 38.93
CA LEU A 307 4.92 8.68 39.25
C LEU A 307 4.65 8.73 40.76
N PRO A 308 3.43 9.08 41.20
CA PRO A 308 3.01 8.88 42.58
C PRO A 308 3.10 7.41 43.00
N ALA A 309 3.29 7.15 44.30
CA ALA A 309 3.29 5.78 44.80
C ALA A 309 1.97 5.06 44.46
N GLY A 310 2.07 3.85 43.90
CA GLY A 310 0.93 3.04 43.50
C GLY A 310 0.32 3.38 42.13
N ALA A 311 0.68 4.53 41.53
CA ALA A 311 0.23 4.86 40.18
C ALA A 311 0.89 3.96 39.13
N ARG A 312 0.19 3.72 38.02
CA ARG A 312 0.68 2.96 36.87
C ARG A 312 0.25 3.63 35.59
N LEU A 313 1.17 3.79 34.66
CA LEU A 313 0.91 4.21 33.30
C LEU A 313 0.62 3.02 32.38
N GLY A 314 -0.32 3.21 31.46
CA GLY A 314 -0.61 2.32 30.35
C GLY A 314 -0.79 3.14 29.09
N LEU A 315 -0.12 2.73 28.01
CA LEU A 315 -0.14 3.43 26.73
C LEU A 315 -0.96 2.68 25.68
N GLY A 316 -1.80 1.72 26.08
CA GLY A 316 -2.56 0.86 25.16
C GLY A 316 -3.54 1.57 24.24
N GLY A 317 -4.00 2.78 24.61
CA GLY A 317 -4.87 3.62 23.78
C GLY A 317 -4.14 4.74 23.03
N ILE A 318 -2.81 4.65 22.87
CA ILE A 318 -2.04 5.62 22.07
C ILE A 318 -0.83 4.98 21.35
N ALA A 319 -0.24 3.93 21.93
CA ALA A 319 1.01 3.33 21.45
C ALA A 319 0.86 2.60 20.11
N LYS A 320 -0.30 2.01 19.82
CA LYS A 320 -0.56 1.35 18.53
C LYS A 320 -0.63 2.37 17.41
N GLY A 321 -1.43 3.42 17.59
CA GLY A 321 -1.47 4.56 16.66
C GLY A 321 -0.08 5.16 16.44
N TYR A 322 0.72 5.30 17.50
CA TYR A 322 2.11 5.75 17.37
C TYR A 322 2.97 4.77 16.54
N GLY A 323 2.86 3.47 16.79
CA GLY A 323 3.52 2.45 15.98
C GLY A 323 3.16 2.54 14.50
N VAL A 324 1.88 2.77 14.18
CA VAL A 324 1.38 2.96 12.81
C VAL A 324 1.99 4.22 12.18
N ASP A 325 2.07 5.33 12.92
CA ASP A 325 2.72 6.56 12.45
C ASP A 325 4.21 6.34 12.16
N ARG A 326 4.92 5.62 13.04
CA ARG A 326 6.35 5.31 12.90
C ARG A 326 6.62 4.37 11.72
N ALA A 327 5.83 3.31 11.58
CA ALA A 327 5.88 2.41 10.42
C ALA A 327 5.67 3.17 9.11
N MET A 328 4.66 4.04 9.06
CA MET A 328 4.39 4.84 7.87
C MET A 328 5.55 5.79 7.54
N ALA A 329 6.16 6.43 8.55
CA ALA A 329 7.34 7.27 8.35
C ALA A 329 8.51 6.47 7.75
N ILE A 330 8.78 5.26 8.24
CA ILE A 330 9.81 4.38 7.70
C ILE A 330 9.55 4.01 6.23
N LEU A 331 8.30 3.70 5.87
CA LEU A 331 7.92 3.43 4.48
C LEU A 331 8.21 4.65 3.58
N MET A 332 7.83 5.84 4.02
CA MET A 332 8.10 7.09 3.30
C MET A 332 9.59 7.36 3.15
N GLU A 333 10.39 7.13 4.20
CA GLU A 333 11.85 7.27 4.17
C GLU A 333 12.51 6.30 3.17
N HIS A 334 11.91 5.13 2.94
CA HIS A 334 12.35 4.18 1.93
C HIS A 334 11.86 4.54 0.51
N GLY A 335 11.11 5.62 0.33
CA GLY A 335 10.59 6.05 -0.97
C GLY A 335 9.27 5.39 -1.37
N VAL A 336 8.54 4.77 -0.44
CA VAL A 336 7.20 4.26 -0.71
C VAL A 336 6.21 5.43 -0.74
N GLU A 337 5.48 5.58 -1.84
CA GLU A 337 4.50 6.67 -2.02
C GLU A 337 3.05 6.24 -1.78
N HIS A 338 2.79 4.93 -1.78
CA HIS A 338 1.46 4.35 -1.71
C HIS A 338 1.47 3.18 -0.72
N ALA A 339 0.83 3.35 0.42
CA ALA A 339 0.84 2.34 1.48
C ALA A 339 -0.38 2.41 2.37
N LEU A 340 -0.68 1.28 3.02
CA LEU A 340 -1.66 1.19 4.08
C LEU A 340 -1.08 0.36 5.22
N VAL A 341 -1.07 0.93 6.41
CA VAL A 341 -0.66 0.26 7.65
C VAL A 341 -1.90 0.19 8.53
N ASN A 342 -2.33 -1.01 8.90
CA ASN A 342 -3.48 -1.23 9.78
C ASN A 342 -3.12 -2.19 10.92
N ALA A 343 -3.06 -1.68 12.14
CA ALA A 343 -2.82 -2.47 13.34
C ALA A 343 -4.12 -2.57 14.16
N GLY A 344 -4.90 -3.62 13.93
CA GLY A 344 -6.10 -3.89 14.72
C GLY A 344 -7.20 -2.83 14.64
N GLY A 345 -7.30 -2.09 13.54
CA GLY A 345 -8.25 -0.99 13.38
C GLY A 345 -7.63 0.41 13.49
N ASP A 346 -6.38 0.50 13.93
CA ASP A 346 -5.59 1.72 13.88
C ASP A 346 -4.92 1.78 12.51
N LEU A 347 -5.52 2.54 11.60
CA LEU A 347 -5.15 2.52 10.18
C LEU A 347 -4.58 3.85 9.73
N LYS A 348 -3.50 3.84 8.95
CA LYS A 348 -2.99 5.01 8.22
C LYS A 348 -2.77 4.66 6.76
N ALA A 349 -3.24 5.53 5.88
CA ALA A 349 -3.10 5.39 4.44
C ALA A 349 -2.25 6.53 3.86
N LEU A 350 -1.42 6.19 2.88
CA LEU A 350 -0.53 7.08 2.14
C LEU A 350 -0.86 6.97 0.64
N GLY A 351 -0.94 8.11 -0.04
CA GLY A 351 -1.16 8.14 -1.48
C GLY A 351 -2.47 7.49 -1.91
N THR A 352 -2.42 6.64 -2.94
CA THR A 352 -3.60 6.03 -3.58
C THR A 352 -3.41 4.54 -3.79
N LYS A 353 -4.51 3.79 -3.86
CA LYS A 353 -4.51 2.38 -4.30
C LYS A 353 -4.88 2.34 -5.78
N HIS A 354 -3.90 2.05 -6.63
CA HIS A 354 -4.05 2.00 -8.09
C HIS A 354 -4.66 3.29 -8.71
N GLY A 355 -4.31 4.46 -8.17
CA GLY A 355 -4.81 5.76 -8.65
C GLY A 355 -6.12 6.23 -8.00
N GLU A 356 -6.73 5.43 -7.14
CA GLU A 356 -7.93 5.81 -6.38
C GLU A 356 -7.66 5.98 -4.89
N LEU A 357 -8.50 6.78 -4.22
CA LEU A 357 -8.43 6.94 -2.76
C LEU A 357 -8.65 5.58 -2.07
N TRP A 358 -7.97 5.38 -0.95
CA TRP A 358 -8.12 4.19 -0.14
C TRP A 358 -9.53 4.13 0.43
N GLN A 359 -10.26 3.05 0.13
CA GLN A 359 -11.64 2.85 0.59
C GLN A 359 -11.64 2.14 1.95
N ILE A 360 -11.86 2.87 3.03
CA ILE A 360 -11.80 2.32 4.40
C ILE A 360 -13.20 2.05 4.91
N ALA A 361 -13.52 0.76 5.11
CA ALA A 361 -14.79 0.33 5.67
C ALA A 361 -14.79 0.48 7.20
N ILE A 362 -15.79 1.20 7.72
CA ILE A 362 -16.08 1.25 9.16
C ILE A 362 -17.04 0.13 9.50
N ARG A 363 -16.63 -0.77 10.39
CA ARG A 363 -17.42 -1.94 10.78
C ARG A 363 -18.61 -1.56 11.65
N HIS A 364 -19.72 -2.27 11.49
CA HIS A 364 -20.87 -2.11 12.38
C HIS A 364 -20.59 -2.75 13.76
N PRO A 365 -20.82 -2.04 14.88
CA PRO A 365 -20.43 -2.50 16.24
C PRO A 365 -21.21 -3.72 16.75
N ARG A 366 -22.28 -4.10 16.05
CA ARG A 366 -23.13 -5.27 16.39
C ARG A 366 -23.27 -6.27 15.24
N ASP A 367 -22.62 -6.02 14.11
CA ASP A 367 -22.70 -6.88 12.92
C ASP A 367 -21.35 -6.89 12.20
N ARG A 368 -20.58 -7.97 12.39
CA ARG A 368 -19.20 -8.05 11.87
C ARG A 368 -19.12 -8.11 10.35
N GLU A 369 -20.20 -8.54 9.70
CA GLU A 369 -20.27 -8.70 8.24
C GLU A 369 -20.76 -7.42 7.54
N ARG A 370 -21.19 -6.42 8.31
CA ARG A 370 -21.76 -5.18 7.77
C ARG A 370 -20.82 -3.99 7.99
N ALA A 371 -20.57 -3.23 6.93
CA ALA A 371 -19.99 -1.90 7.01
C ALA A 371 -21.10 -0.87 7.33
N LEU A 372 -20.84 0.01 8.30
CA LEU A 372 -21.65 1.21 8.55
C LEU A 372 -21.46 2.25 7.46
N ALA A 373 -20.21 2.38 7.00
CA ALA A 373 -19.76 3.40 6.08
C ALA A 373 -18.49 2.94 5.38
N VAL A 374 -18.22 3.52 4.22
CA VAL A 374 -16.91 3.46 3.56
C VAL A 374 -16.44 4.89 3.38
N ILE A 375 -15.24 5.20 3.90
CA ILE A 375 -14.65 6.53 3.81
C ILE A 375 -13.47 6.48 2.84
N PRO A 376 -13.48 7.25 1.75
CA PRO A 376 -12.33 7.41 0.88
C PRO A 376 -11.29 8.31 1.55
N ILE A 377 -10.06 7.83 1.73
CA ILE A 377 -8.98 8.60 2.37
C ILE A 377 -7.67 8.57 1.58
N SER A 378 -6.82 9.56 1.84
CA SER A 378 -5.41 9.59 1.45
C SER A 378 -4.66 10.45 2.45
N ASN A 379 -3.43 10.04 2.81
CA ASN A 379 -2.54 10.77 3.71
C ASN A 379 -3.19 11.12 5.07
N ALA A 380 -3.97 10.17 5.59
CA ALA A 380 -4.73 10.30 6.83
C ALA A 380 -4.83 8.95 7.53
N CYS A 381 -5.15 8.99 8.82
CA CYS A 381 -5.47 7.82 9.62
C CYS A 381 -6.97 7.73 9.89
N VAL A 382 -7.44 6.51 10.09
CA VAL A 382 -8.79 6.17 10.54
C VAL A 382 -8.61 5.18 11.68
N VAL A 383 -8.95 5.59 12.89
CA VAL A 383 -8.78 4.76 14.09
C VAL A 383 -10.13 4.55 14.75
N THR A 384 -10.44 3.32 15.15
CA THR A 384 -11.73 2.99 15.77
C THR A 384 -11.56 2.30 17.12
N SER A 385 -12.21 2.87 18.14
CA SER A 385 -12.41 2.24 19.44
C SER A 385 -13.86 1.79 19.60
N GLY A 386 -14.10 0.74 20.38
CA GLY A 386 -15.46 0.24 20.60
C GLY A 386 -15.57 -0.86 21.67
N ASP A 387 -16.80 -1.09 22.10
CA ASP A 387 -17.14 -2.02 23.18
C ASP A 387 -17.23 -3.50 22.76
N TYR A 388 -16.94 -3.80 21.49
CA TYR A 388 -17.17 -5.09 20.86
C TYR A 388 -15.89 -5.88 20.57
N GLU A 389 -14.71 -5.28 20.70
CA GLU A 389 -13.43 -5.96 20.42
C GLU A 389 -13.01 -6.91 21.57
N ARG A 390 -13.13 -6.46 22.83
CA ARG A 390 -12.83 -7.28 24.03
C ARG A 390 -13.87 -7.01 25.11
N PHE A 391 -14.65 -8.04 25.46
CA PHE A 391 -15.70 -7.98 26.48
C PHE A 391 -16.05 -9.37 27.04
N PHE A 392 -16.78 -9.39 28.15
CA PHE A 392 -17.52 -10.56 28.64
C PHE A 392 -18.94 -10.16 29.05
N GLU A 393 -19.83 -11.14 29.19
CA GLU A 393 -21.19 -10.94 29.69
C GLU A 393 -21.33 -11.57 31.08
N HIS A 394 -21.90 -10.82 32.02
CA HIS A 394 -22.17 -11.26 33.38
C HIS A 394 -23.51 -10.70 33.83
N GLU A 395 -24.42 -11.57 34.27
CA GLU A 395 -25.78 -11.20 34.70
C GLU A 395 -26.56 -10.36 33.67
N GLY A 396 -26.39 -10.65 32.37
CA GLY A 396 -27.08 -9.93 31.29
C GLY A 396 -26.51 -8.55 30.96
N ARG A 397 -25.40 -8.15 31.61
CA ARG A 397 -24.67 -6.91 31.30
C ARG A 397 -23.34 -7.22 30.62
N ARG A 398 -22.99 -6.41 29.63
CA ARG A 398 -21.71 -6.43 28.92
C ARG A 398 -20.67 -5.61 29.68
N TYR A 399 -19.50 -6.19 29.89
CA TYR A 399 -18.33 -5.51 30.45
C TYR A 399 -17.19 -5.55 29.43
N HIS A 400 -16.81 -4.41 28.87
CA HIS A 400 -15.81 -4.28 27.81
C HIS A 400 -14.56 -3.54 28.29
N HIS A 401 -13.49 -3.61 27.49
CA HIS A 401 -12.15 -3.08 27.81
C HIS A 401 -11.99 -1.55 27.76
N VAL A 402 -12.92 -0.83 27.15
CA VAL A 402 -12.93 0.64 27.21
C VAL A 402 -13.56 1.08 28.53
N ILE A 403 -12.73 1.46 29.48
CA ILE A 403 -13.14 1.86 30.82
C ILE A 403 -13.17 3.38 30.92
N ASP A 404 -14.19 3.93 31.59
CA ASP A 404 -14.19 5.32 32.01
C ASP A 404 -13.25 5.49 33.22
N PRO A 405 -12.11 6.21 33.08
CA PRO A 405 -11.14 6.37 34.17
C PRO A 405 -11.71 7.09 35.40
N ARG A 406 -12.83 7.81 35.25
CA ARG A 406 -13.47 8.58 36.33
C ARG A 406 -14.33 7.69 37.22
N THR A 407 -14.80 6.56 36.71
CA THR A 407 -15.69 5.63 37.42
C THR A 407 -15.05 4.27 37.68
N GLY A 408 -14.04 3.89 36.87
CA GLY A 408 -13.42 2.58 36.92
C GLY A 408 -14.28 1.44 36.32
N TYR A 409 -15.42 1.77 35.69
CA TYR A 409 -16.32 0.81 35.02
C TYR A 409 -16.29 0.99 33.50
N PRO A 410 -16.66 -0.07 32.73
CA PRO A 410 -16.83 0.05 31.29
C PRO A 410 -17.71 1.25 30.92
N SER A 411 -17.26 1.99 29.92
CA SER A 411 -17.93 3.20 29.47
C SER A 411 -19.34 2.92 28.95
N GLU A 412 -20.24 3.89 29.14
CA GLU A 412 -21.59 3.88 28.55
C GLU A 412 -21.78 5.05 27.55
N GLY A 413 -20.69 5.70 27.12
CA GLY A 413 -20.72 6.85 26.22
C GLY A 413 -21.19 6.52 24.80
N CYS A 414 -20.54 5.55 24.15
CA CYS A 414 -20.99 5.05 22.85
C CYS A 414 -20.45 3.63 22.56
N MET A 415 -21.10 2.91 21.63
CA MET A 415 -20.69 1.57 21.21
C MET A 415 -19.38 1.59 20.41
N SER A 416 -19.18 2.64 19.61
CA SER A 416 -18.05 2.79 18.71
C SER A 416 -17.76 4.26 18.46
N ALA A 417 -16.48 4.61 18.42
CA ALA A 417 -15.99 5.89 17.99
C ALA A 417 -14.88 5.70 16.94
N THR A 418 -15.09 6.24 15.74
CA THR A 418 -14.09 6.30 14.68
C THR A 418 -13.60 7.74 14.53
N VAL A 419 -12.29 7.93 14.53
CA VAL A 419 -11.62 9.23 14.36
C VAL A 419 -10.81 9.23 13.07
N VAL A 420 -10.95 10.29 12.28
CA VAL A 420 -10.12 10.56 11.10
C VAL A 420 -9.22 11.75 11.39
N ALA A 421 -7.90 11.57 11.28
CA ALA A 421 -6.90 12.59 11.62
C ALA A 421 -5.61 12.42 10.80
N PRO A 422 -4.65 13.38 10.81
CA PRO A 422 -3.34 13.18 10.19
C PRO A 422 -2.37 12.28 10.97
N ASP A 423 -2.60 12.10 12.27
CA ASP A 423 -1.73 11.41 13.21
C ASP A 423 -2.53 10.33 13.95
N ALA A 424 -2.05 9.08 13.84
CA ALA A 424 -2.74 7.90 14.32
C ALA A 424 -2.63 7.76 15.85
N ALA A 425 -1.53 8.17 16.48
CA ALA A 425 -1.42 8.17 17.94
C ALA A 425 -2.49 9.06 18.58
N TYR A 426 -2.67 10.27 18.05
CA TYR A 426 -3.69 11.21 18.51
C TYR A 426 -5.09 10.69 18.23
N ALA A 427 -5.32 10.09 17.06
CA ALA A 427 -6.61 9.48 16.73
C ALA A 427 -6.97 8.29 17.63
N ASP A 428 -6.01 7.45 18.02
CA ASP A 428 -6.20 6.30 18.94
C ASP A 428 -6.65 6.78 20.33
N ALA A 429 -5.94 7.77 20.88
CA ALA A 429 -6.28 8.33 22.18
C ALA A 429 -7.63 9.07 22.16
N LEU A 430 -7.91 9.82 21.09
CA LEU A 430 -9.21 10.47 20.91
C LEU A 430 -10.34 9.47 20.70
N ALA A 431 -10.16 8.41 19.91
CA ALA A 431 -11.18 7.39 19.72
C ALA A 431 -11.54 6.73 21.06
N THR A 432 -10.54 6.44 21.89
CA THR A 432 -10.74 5.94 23.26
C THR A 432 -11.53 6.95 24.10
N ALA A 433 -11.12 8.23 24.11
CA ALA A 433 -11.83 9.28 24.84
C ALA A 433 -13.29 9.45 24.39
N LEU A 434 -13.54 9.38 23.08
CA LEU A 434 -14.88 9.54 22.49
C LEU A 434 -15.79 8.33 22.73
N CYS A 435 -15.25 7.16 23.07
CA CYS A 435 -16.03 6.07 23.63
C CYS A 435 -16.47 6.34 25.07
N VAL A 436 -15.74 7.18 25.81
CA VAL A 436 -16.05 7.61 27.19
C VAL A 436 -16.99 8.81 27.22
N LEU A 437 -16.84 9.74 26.30
CA LEU A 437 -17.71 10.90 26.15
C LEU A 437 -19.02 10.52 25.44
N ALA A 438 -20.15 11.06 25.89
CA ALA A 438 -21.40 10.95 25.14
C ALA A 438 -21.30 11.72 23.81
N PRO A 439 -22.04 11.33 22.75
CA PRO A 439 -21.88 11.94 21.42
C PRO A 439 -21.94 13.48 21.38
N PRO A 440 -22.82 14.18 22.12
CA PRO A 440 -22.83 15.64 22.13
C PRO A 440 -21.52 16.25 22.67
N GLU A 441 -20.98 15.68 23.75
CA GLU A 441 -19.73 16.14 24.36
C GLU A 441 -18.53 15.82 23.47
N GLY A 442 -18.50 14.61 22.93
CA GLY A 442 -17.43 14.16 22.03
C GLY A 442 -17.36 14.97 20.74
N LEU A 443 -18.50 15.23 20.09
CA LEU A 443 -18.54 16.06 18.88
C LEU A 443 -18.24 17.54 19.16
N ALA A 444 -18.61 18.05 20.34
CA ALA A 444 -18.22 19.39 20.76
C ALA A 444 -16.69 19.51 20.91
N LEU A 445 -16.03 18.50 21.51
CA LEU A 445 -14.58 18.43 21.57
C LEU A 445 -13.97 18.39 20.16
N VAL A 446 -14.43 17.47 19.31
CA VAL A 446 -13.93 17.31 17.92
C VAL A 446 -14.03 18.62 17.14
N ALA A 447 -15.10 19.38 17.30
CA ALA A 447 -15.28 20.67 16.62
C ALA A 447 -14.21 21.74 17.00
N THR A 448 -13.51 21.56 18.12
CA THR A 448 -12.39 22.45 18.53
C THR A 448 -11.04 22.04 17.94
N LEU A 449 -10.95 20.85 17.34
CA LEU A 449 -9.70 20.24 16.91
C LEU A 449 -9.52 20.41 15.40
N ALA A 450 -8.36 20.94 15.00
CA ALA A 450 -8.05 21.11 13.60
C ALA A 450 -7.78 19.76 12.93
N ARG A 451 -8.41 19.53 11.76
CA ARG A 451 -8.21 18.33 10.92
C ARG A 451 -8.54 17.02 11.66
N VAL A 452 -9.52 17.06 12.56
CA VAL A 452 -10.05 15.88 13.23
C VAL A 452 -11.53 15.78 12.90
N GLU A 453 -11.94 14.61 12.45
CA GLU A 453 -13.33 14.28 12.20
C GLU A 453 -13.70 13.02 12.97
N ALA A 454 -14.98 12.86 13.32
CA ALA A 454 -15.42 11.69 14.08
C ALA A 454 -16.78 11.14 13.62
N LEU A 455 -16.92 9.83 13.72
CA LEU A 455 -18.16 9.08 13.55
C LEU A 455 -18.42 8.25 14.81
N LEU A 456 -19.53 8.48 15.48
CA LEU A 456 -19.91 7.85 16.73
C LEU A 456 -21.20 7.05 16.54
N VAL A 457 -21.28 5.89 17.18
CA VAL A 457 -22.50 5.08 17.26
C VAL A 457 -22.92 5.00 18.71
N ASP A 458 -24.01 5.66 19.07
CA ASP A 458 -24.48 5.71 20.46
C ASP A 458 -25.01 4.35 20.96
N MET A 459 -25.34 4.28 22.25
CA MET A 459 -25.83 3.05 22.89
C MET A 459 -27.21 2.60 22.40
N GLU A 460 -27.93 3.43 21.64
CA GLU A 460 -29.17 3.06 20.93
C GLU A 460 -28.92 2.66 19.46
N GLY A 461 -27.67 2.68 19.01
CA GLY A 461 -27.28 2.36 17.63
C GLY A 461 -27.49 3.50 16.64
N ARG A 462 -27.73 4.73 17.10
CA ARG A 462 -27.85 5.91 16.23
C ARG A 462 -26.48 6.45 15.89
N LEU A 463 -26.34 6.87 14.64
CA LEU A 463 -25.11 7.40 14.09
C LEU A 463 -25.05 8.92 14.27
N HIS A 464 -23.92 9.40 14.80
CA HIS A 464 -23.61 10.81 14.98
C HIS A 464 -22.26 11.08 14.32
N ALA A 465 -22.11 12.17 13.58
CA ALA A 465 -20.83 12.48 12.95
C ALA A 465 -20.51 13.98 13.00
N SER A 466 -19.24 14.33 12.84
CA SER A 466 -18.84 15.69 12.55
C SER A 466 -19.36 16.14 11.17
N GLU A 467 -19.48 17.45 10.96
CA GLU A 467 -20.14 17.99 9.76
C GLU A 467 -19.44 17.57 8.45
N ALA A 468 -18.11 17.51 8.41
CA ALA A 468 -17.41 17.11 7.19
C ALA A 468 -17.67 15.64 6.84
N LEU A 469 -17.73 14.76 7.84
CA LEU A 469 -18.05 13.35 7.63
C LEU A 469 -19.51 13.12 7.25
N LYS A 470 -20.47 13.89 7.80
CA LYS A 470 -21.88 13.81 7.35
C LYS A 470 -22.00 14.06 5.85
N GLY A 471 -21.27 15.06 5.32
CA GLY A 471 -21.23 15.36 3.90
C GLY A 471 -20.69 14.19 3.06
N ALA A 472 -19.58 13.58 3.50
CA ALA A 472 -18.99 12.42 2.82
C ALA A 472 -19.91 11.19 2.83
N LEU A 473 -20.57 10.92 3.96
CA LEU A 473 -21.49 9.78 4.10
C LEU A 473 -22.74 9.94 3.21
N ALA A 474 -23.28 11.15 3.11
CA ALA A 474 -24.45 11.42 2.26
C ALA A 474 -24.12 11.32 0.76
N ALA A 475 -22.91 11.71 0.36
CA ALA A 475 -22.44 11.61 -1.03
C ALA A 475 -22.17 10.16 -1.47
N GLY A 476 -21.73 9.28 -0.56
CA GLY A 476 -21.44 7.87 -0.85
C GLY A 476 -22.67 6.96 -0.96
N SER A 477 -23.83 7.37 -0.44
CA SER A 477 -25.10 6.61 -0.52
C SER A 477 -25.86 6.75 -1.85
N GLY A 478 -25.27 7.43 -2.85
CA GLY A 478 -25.87 7.67 -4.17
C GLY A 478 -25.31 6.82 -5.32
N GLY A 479 -24.54 5.77 -5.04
CA GLY A 479 -23.91 4.89 -6.02
C GLY A 479 -24.71 3.62 -6.32
#